data_AF-A0A259C752-F1
#
_entry.id   AF-A0A259C752-F1
#
_cell.length_a   1.000
_cell.length_b   1.000
_cell.length_c   1.000
_cell.angle_alpha   90.00
_cell.angle_beta   90.00
_cell.angle_gamma   90.00
#
_symmetry.space_group_name_H-M   'P 1'
#
loop_
_entity.id
_entity.type
_entity.pdbx_description
1 polymer ?
#
loop_
_entity_poly.entity_id
_entity_poly.type
_entity_poly.pdbx_seq_one_letter_code
_entity_poly.pdbx_strand_id
1 'polypeptide(L)'
;MAGKVGFVSLGCPKALVDSELILTQLSAEGYETAKDYSGADLVVVNTCGFIDSAVEESLAAIGEALSENGKVIVTGCLGARKNADGSDLIQSIHPKVLAVTGPHATAEVMKAIHLHLPKPHDPFADLLPPIGVKLTPKHYAYLKISEGCNHRCTFCIIPSMRGDLVSRPIG
;
A
#
# COMPACT_ATOMS: atom_id res chain seq x y z
N MET A 1 -10.10 -2.40 21.95
CA MET A 1 -9.06 -1.39 21.68
C MET A 1 -8.90 -1.29 20.18
N ALA A 2 -8.81 -0.07 19.65
CA ALA A 2 -8.47 0.14 18.25
C ALA A 2 -7.06 -0.39 17.98
N GLY A 3 -6.90 -1.24 16.96
CA GLY A 3 -5.58 -1.71 16.55
C GLY A 3 -4.78 -0.57 15.93
N LYS A 4 -3.47 -0.55 16.16
CA LYS A 4 -2.54 0.44 15.60
C LYS A 4 -1.87 -0.09 14.35
N VAL A 5 -1.94 0.67 13.26
CA VAL A 5 -1.29 0.34 11.99
C VAL A 5 -0.19 1.34 11.69
N GLY A 6 1.05 0.84 11.55
CA GLY A 6 2.16 1.62 11.02
C GLY A 6 2.09 1.65 9.50
N PHE A 7 2.48 2.77 8.88
CA PHE A 7 2.36 2.91 7.42
C PHE A 7 3.59 3.58 6.82
N VAL A 8 4.17 2.93 5.81
CA VAL A 8 5.27 3.47 5.00
C VAL A 8 4.78 3.66 3.57
N SER A 9 4.93 4.87 3.03
CA SER A 9 4.56 5.19 1.66
C SER A 9 5.79 5.55 0.84
N LEU A 10 6.21 4.65 -0.05
CA LEU A 10 7.32 4.86 -0.97
C LEU A 10 6.84 5.02 -2.41
N GLY A 11 7.73 5.49 -3.27
CA GLY A 11 7.52 5.55 -4.71
C GLY A 11 7.01 6.89 -5.21
N CYS A 12 5.92 6.87 -5.98
CA CYS A 12 5.50 8.01 -6.78
C CYS A 12 4.16 8.59 -6.31
N PRO A 13 3.73 9.76 -6.84
CA PRO A 13 2.45 10.37 -6.47
C PRO A 13 1.22 9.47 -6.65
N LYS A 14 1.25 8.52 -7.60
CA LYS A 14 0.18 7.54 -7.75
C LYS A 14 0.11 6.56 -6.57
N ALA A 15 1.28 6.11 -6.10
CA ALA A 15 1.37 5.26 -4.91
C ALA A 15 0.91 6.04 -3.65
N LEU A 16 1.24 7.33 -3.56
CA LEU A 16 0.76 8.18 -2.46
C LEU A 16 -0.77 8.25 -2.39
N VAL A 17 -1.46 8.39 -3.55
CA VAL A 17 -2.93 8.36 -3.60
C VAL A 17 -3.46 7.00 -3.13
N ASP A 18 -2.81 5.90 -3.50
CA ASP A 18 -3.20 4.56 -3.04
C ASP A 18 -3.06 4.44 -1.51
N SER A 19 -1.98 5.00 -0.93
CA SER A 19 -1.77 5.08 0.51
C SER A 19 -2.81 5.93 1.23
N GLU A 20 -3.15 7.11 0.69
CA GLU A 20 -4.20 7.98 1.26
C GLU A 20 -5.56 7.27 1.29
N LEU A 21 -5.90 6.47 0.27
CA LEU A 21 -7.11 5.65 0.26
C LEU A 21 -7.10 4.57 1.34
N ILE A 22 -5.98 3.85 1.50
CA ILE A 22 -5.85 2.82 2.55
C ILE A 22 -5.96 3.45 3.94
N LEU A 23 -5.26 4.55 4.20
CA LEU A 23 -5.30 5.24 5.48
C LEU A 23 -6.69 5.81 5.80
N THR A 24 -7.38 6.33 4.78
CA THR A 24 -8.77 6.80 4.92
C THR A 24 -9.68 5.65 5.34
N GLN A 25 -9.54 4.48 4.73
CA GLN A 25 -10.35 3.31 5.08
C GLN A 25 -10.03 2.79 6.49
N LEU A 26 -8.74 2.75 6.86
CA LEU A 26 -8.31 2.40 8.21
C LEU A 26 -8.93 3.33 9.26
N SER A 27 -8.84 4.64 9.03
CA SER A 27 -9.42 5.64 9.92
C SER A 27 -10.95 5.49 10.03
N ALA A 28 -11.64 5.21 8.93
CA ALA A 28 -13.08 5.01 8.92
C ALA A 28 -13.51 3.74 9.68
N GLU A 29 -12.66 2.72 9.68
CA GLU A 29 -12.91 1.48 10.42
C GLU A 29 -12.43 1.52 11.87
N GLY A 30 -11.97 2.69 12.34
CA GLY A 30 -11.58 2.91 13.73
C GLY A 30 -10.18 2.42 14.08
N TYR A 31 -9.31 2.16 13.10
CA TYR A 31 -7.89 1.90 13.37
C TYR A 31 -7.15 3.20 13.67
N GLU A 32 -6.17 3.11 14.56
CA GLU A 32 -5.23 4.20 14.82
C GLU A 32 -3.98 4.05 13.95
N THR A 33 -3.35 5.16 13.55
CA THR A 33 -2.07 5.14 12.83
C THR A 33 -0.91 5.33 13.80
N ALA A 34 0.08 4.43 13.76
CA ALA A 34 1.31 4.57 14.54
C ALA A 34 2.34 5.45 13.80
N LYS A 35 3.21 6.13 14.55
CA LYS A 35 4.29 6.98 14.00
C LYS A 35 5.58 6.20 13.71
N ASP A 36 5.76 5.08 14.38
CA ASP A 36 6.94 4.21 14.34
C ASP A 36 6.50 2.75 14.18
N TYR A 37 7.43 1.87 13.80
CA TYR A 37 7.14 0.45 13.60
C TYR A 37 6.89 -0.27 14.93
N SER A 38 7.63 0.09 15.98
CA SER A 38 7.53 -0.55 17.30
C SER A 38 6.21 -0.25 18.03
N GLY A 39 5.58 0.90 17.75
CA GLY A 39 4.28 1.28 18.32
C GLY A 39 3.07 0.75 17.56
N ALA A 40 3.27 -0.03 16.49
CA ALA A 40 2.21 -0.60 15.67
C ALA A 40 1.91 -2.07 16.03
N ASP A 41 0.68 -2.50 15.86
CA ASP A 41 0.30 -3.93 15.92
C ASP A 41 0.54 -4.65 14.59
N LEU A 42 0.62 -3.89 13.49
CA LEU A 42 0.89 -4.33 12.14
C LEU A 42 1.44 -3.16 11.31
N VAL A 43 2.36 -3.43 10.38
CA VAL A 43 2.91 -2.41 9.46
C VAL A 43 2.50 -2.69 8.02
N VAL A 44 2.06 -1.67 7.30
CA VAL A 44 1.82 -1.69 5.85
C VAL A 44 2.93 -0.93 5.14
N VAL A 45 3.60 -1.56 4.18
CA VAL A 45 4.63 -0.93 3.34
C VAL A 45 4.12 -0.83 1.90
N ASN A 46 3.86 0.38 1.42
CA ASN A 46 3.54 0.65 0.02
C ASN A 46 4.83 0.92 -0.77
N THR A 47 5.11 0.05 -1.74
CA THR A 47 6.42 -0.09 -2.37
C THR A 47 6.46 0.43 -3.81
N CYS A 48 7.66 0.82 -4.25
CA CYS A 48 7.95 1.14 -5.64
C CYS A 48 8.64 -0.05 -6.32
N GLY A 49 8.29 -0.30 -7.59
CA GLY A 49 8.84 -1.40 -8.39
C GLY A 49 9.42 -0.97 -9.72
N PHE A 50 9.53 0.34 -9.99
CA PHE A 50 9.80 0.85 -11.34
C PHE A 50 11.29 0.99 -11.67
N ILE A 51 12.08 1.62 -10.81
CA ILE A 51 13.53 1.78 -10.98
C ILE A 51 14.27 0.97 -9.93
N ASP A 52 15.46 0.47 -10.27
CA ASP A 52 16.19 -0.48 -9.41
C ASP A 52 16.56 0.11 -8.05
N SER A 53 16.96 1.38 -7.99
CA SER A 53 17.23 2.05 -6.70
C SER A 53 16.00 2.13 -5.80
N ALA A 54 14.82 2.36 -6.35
CA ALA A 54 13.57 2.39 -5.59
C ALA A 54 13.09 0.98 -5.18
N VAL A 55 13.52 -0.05 -5.92
CA VAL A 55 13.28 -1.46 -5.59
C VAL A 55 14.16 -1.84 -4.39
N GLU A 56 15.45 -1.50 -4.43
CA GLU A 56 16.37 -1.72 -3.31
C GLU A 56 15.91 -1.00 -2.04
N GLU A 57 15.51 0.27 -2.16
CA GLU A 57 14.93 1.05 -1.05
C GLU A 57 13.67 0.36 -0.48
N SER A 58 12.78 -0.11 -1.36
CA SER A 58 11.55 -0.80 -0.95
C SER A 58 11.84 -2.11 -0.21
N LEU A 59 12.81 -2.90 -0.68
CA LEU A 59 13.22 -4.15 -0.02
C LEU A 59 13.88 -3.87 1.34
N ALA A 60 14.72 -2.84 1.43
CA ALA A 60 15.34 -2.42 2.70
C ALA A 60 14.27 -2.02 3.73
N ALA A 61 13.27 -1.21 3.33
CA ALA A 61 12.19 -0.79 4.20
C ALA A 61 11.33 -1.97 4.69
N ILE A 62 11.09 -2.98 3.85
CA ILE A 62 10.40 -4.22 4.27
C ILE A 62 11.23 -4.96 5.33
N GLY A 63 12.53 -5.07 5.13
CA GLY A 63 13.45 -5.71 6.07
C GLY A 63 13.47 -5.02 7.44
N GLU A 64 13.53 -3.68 7.44
CA GLU A 64 13.48 -2.86 8.65
C GLU A 64 12.15 -3.04 9.40
N ALA A 65 11.02 -2.95 8.70
CA ALA A 65 9.70 -3.15 9.30
C ALA A 65 9.53 -4.57 9.88
N LEU A 66 10.06 -5.60 9.21
CA LEU A 66 10.05 -6.97 9.71
C LEU A 66 10.93 -7.15 10.96
N SER A 67 12.07 -6.48 11.00
CA SER A 67 13.00 -6.47 12.14
C SER A 67 12.35 -5.84 13.37
N GLU A 68 11.71 -4.69 13.22
CA GLU A 68 11.20 -3.92 14.35
C GLU A 68 9.79 -4.35 14.82
N ASN A 69 8.92 -4.78 13.90
CA ASN A 69 7.53 -5.12 14.23
C ASN A 69 7.22 -6.62 14.11
N GLY A 70 7.77 -7.27 13.08
CA GLY A 70 7.53 -8.69 12.79
C GLY A 70 6.22 -9.02 12.07
N LYS A 71 5.25 -8.09 11.99
CA LYS A 71 3.99 -8.26 11.23
C LYS A 71 3.87 -7.23 10.12
N VAL A 72 4.22 -7.64 8.91
CA VAL A 72 4.29 -6.73 7.74
C VAL A 72 3.40 -7.20 6.61
N ILE A 73 2.55 -6.30 6.10
CA ILE A 73 1.82 -6.44 4.85
C ILE A 73 2.48 -5.54 3.81
N VAL A 74 2.71 -6.07 2.61
CA VAL A 74 3.32 -5.31 1.51
C VAL A 74 2.30 -5.05 0.41
N THR A 75 2.31 -3.83 -0.13
CA THR A 75 1.46 -3.41 -1.25
C THR A 75 2.26 -2.55 -2.23
N GLY A 76 1.66 -2.21 -3.36
CA GLY A 76 2.26 -1.32 -4.36
C GLY A 76 2.88 -2.04 -5.55
N CYS A 77 3.65 -1.29 -6.35
CA CYS A 77 4.14 -1.76 -7.64
C CYS A 77 5.06 -2.98 -7.53
N LEU A 78 5.85 -3.07 -6.46
CA LEU A 78 6.80 -4.17 -6.31
C LEU A 78 6.09 -5.50 -6.06
N GLY A 79 4.91 -5.49 -5.44
CA GLY A 79 4.11 -6.71 -5.22
C GLY A 79 3.54 -7.33 -6.50
N ALA A 80 3.56 -6.58 -7.62
CA ALA A 80 3.24 -7.13 -8.94
C ALA A 80 4.47 -7.70 -9.68
N ARG A 81 5.69 -7.53 -9.13
CA ARG A 81 6.93 -7.98 -9.77
C ARG A 81 7.18 -9.46 -9.47
N LYS A 82 7.43 -10.24 -10.52
CA LYS A 82 7.77 -11.66 -10.43
C LYS A 82 9.23 -11.91 -10.81
N ASN A 83 9.80 -12.95 -10.21
CA ASN A 83 11.10 -13.50 -10.60
C ASN A 83 11.01 -14.19 -11.97
N ALA A 84 12.16 -14.53 -12.56
CA ALA A 84 12.23 -15.22 -13.85
C ALA A 84 11.54 -16.60 -13.84
N ASP A 85 11.44 -17.23 -12.68
CA ASP A 85 10.73 -18.51 -12.45
C ASP A 85 9.22 -18.34 -12.18
N GLY A 86 8.72 -17.09 -12.21
CA GLY A 86 7.31 -16.75 -11.95
C GLY A 86 6.96 -16.62 -10.47
N SER A 87 7.91 -16.84 -9.55
CA SER A 87 7.68 -16.66 -8.11
C SER A 87 7.55 -15.16 -7.75
N ASP A 88 6.89 -14.87 -6.64
CA ASP A 88 6.77 -13.51 -6.14
C ASP A 88 8.12 -13.01 -5.60
N LEU A 89 8.60 -11.88 -6.14
CA LEU A 89 9.92 -11.34 -5.76
C LEU A 89 10.00 -11.07 -4.26
N ILE A 90 8.95 -10.47 -3.69
CA ILE A 90 8.95 -10.08 -2.28
C ILE A 90 8.91 -11.31 -1.39
N GLN A 91 8.04 -12.28 -1.69
CA GLN A 91 7.98 -13.52 -0.90
C GLN A 91 9.26 -14.35 -1.00
N SER A 92 9.99 -14.28 -2.11
CA SER A 92 11.28 -14.98 -2.26
C SER A 92 12.37 -14.41 -1.35
N ILE A 93 12.40 -13.08 -1.16
CA ILE A 93 13.42 -12.38 -0.35
C ILE A 93 12.99 -12.28 1.13
N HIS A 94 11.72 -11.98 1.37
CA HIS A 94 11.13 -11.76 2.69
C HIS A 94 9.94 -12.70 2.91
N PRO A 95 10.18 -14.02 3.10
CA PRO A 95 9.09 -15.01 3.22
C PRO A 95 8.22 -14.84 4.48
N LYS A 96 8.64 -13.99 5.43
CA LYS A 96 7.92 -13.72 6.68
C LYS A 96 6.83 -12.65 6.55
N VAL A 97 6.68 -12.01 5.40
CA VAL A 97 5.58 -11.06 5.19
C VAL A 97 4.24 -11.78 5.25
N LEU A 98 3.24 -11.13 5.85
CA LEU A 98 1.92 -11.70 6.08
C LEU A 98 1.08 -11.77 4.80
N ALA A 99 1.22 -10.75 3.94
CA ALA A 99 0.57 -10.69 2.64
C ALA A 99 1.35 -9.79 1.69
N VAL A 100 1.24 -10.07 0.38
CA VAL A 100 1.75 -9.23 -0.71
C VAL A 100 0.59 -8.95 -1.66
N THR A 101 0.36 -7.68 -1.94
CA THR A 101 -0.69 -7.21 -2.86
C THR A 101 -0.09 -6.30 -3.93
N GLY A 102 -0.81 -6.13 -5.03
CA GLY A 102 -0.38 -5.27 -6.14
C GLY A 102 -0.68 -3.77 -5.93
N PRO A 103 -0.42 -2.94 -6.96
CA PRO A 103 -0.88 -1.55 -6.97
C PRO A 103 -2.42 -1.49 -7.07
N HIS A 104 -3.04 -0.39 -6.60
CA HIS A 104 -4.52 -0.20 -6.59
C HIS A 104 -5.32 -1.23 -5.79
N ALA A 105 -4.67 -2.01 -4.95
CA ALA A 105 -5.27 -3.16 -4.26
C ALA A 105 -5.82 -2.81 -2.87
N THR A 106 -6.41 -1.61 -2.69
CA THR A 106 -6.89 -1.13 -1.38
C THR A 106 -7.78 -2.16 -0.67
N ALA A 107 -8.72 -2.78 -1.38
CA ALA A 107 -9.62 -3.79 -0.81
C ALA A 107 -8.88 -5.06 -0.35
N GLU A 108 -7.87 -5.51 -1.11
CA GLU A 108 -7.06 -6.67 -0.75
C GLU A 108 -6.17 -6.39 0.46
N VAL A 109 -5.60 -5.18 0.53
CA VAL A 109 -4.83 -4.72 1.69
C VAL A 109 -5.71 -4.72 2.93
N MET A 110 -6.90 -4.13 2.86
CA MET A 110 -7.82 -4.10 4.01
C MET A 110 -8.24 -5.52 4.44
N LYS A 111 -8.52 -6.41 3.49
CA LYS A 111 -8.81 -7.82 3.79
C LYS A 111 -7.65 -8.51 4.51
N ALA A 112 -6.41 -8.27 4.07
CA ALA A 112 -5.22 -8.80 4.73
C ALA A 112 -5.05 -8.22 6.14
N ILE A 113 -5.33 -6.93 6.33
CA ILE A 113 -5.33 -6.29 7.66
C ILE A 113 -6.38 -6.95 8.55
N HIS A 114 -7.62 -7.13 8.10
CA HIS A 114 -8.69 -7.76 8.89
C HIS A 114 -8.36 -9.18 9.33
N LEU A 115 -7.61 -9.93 8.52
CA LEU A 115 -7.19 -11.29 8.84
C LEU A 115 -6.21 -11.32 10.03
N HIS A 116 -5.31 -10.34 10.12
CA HIS A 116 -4.23 -10.32 11.11
C HIS A 116 -4.45 -9.36 12.27
N LEU A 117 -5.35 -8.39 12.09
CA LEU A 117 -5.75 -7.37 13.05
C LEU A 117 -7.25 -7.10 12.87
N PRO A 118 -8.13 -7.95 13.42
CA PRO A 118 -9.58 -7.86 13.24
C PRO A 118 -10.13 -6.47 13.57
N LYS A 119 -11.12 -6.04 12.79
CA LYS A 119 -11.71 -4.71 12.91
C LYS A 119 -12.25 -4.47 14.32
N PRO A 120 -11.92 -3.34 14.97
CA PRO A 120 -12.57 -2.95 16.20
C PRO A 120 -14.06 -2.68 15.91
N HIS A 121 -14.96 -3.40 16.59
CA HIS A 121 -16.39 -3.16 16.42
C HIS A 121 -16.82 -1.97 17.28
N ASP A 122 -17.21 -0.87 16.63
CA ASP A 122 -17.85 0.28 17.26
C ASP A 122 -19.13 0.66 16.47
N PRO A 123 -20.32 0.47 17.07
CA PRO A 123 -21.61 0.79 16.45
C PRO A 123 -21.77 2.24 16.00
N PHE A 124 -21.02 3.19 16.58
CA PHE A 124 -21.11 4.61 16.22
C PHE A 124 -20.13 5.02 15.13
N ALA A 125 -18.94 4.42 15.07
CA ALA A 125 -17.96 4.69 14.01
C ALA A 125 -18.41 4.16 12.64
N ASP A 126 -19.16 3.05 12.62
CA ASP A 126 -19.69 2.42 11.40
C ASP A 126 -20.74 3.27 10.66
N LEU A 127 -21.26 4.34 11.28
CA LEU A 127 -22.33 5.17 10.72
C LEU A 127 -21.83 6.45 10.04
N LEU A 128 -20.54 6.78 10.16
CA LEU A 128 -19.96 8.00 9.60
C LEU A 128 -19.20 7.70 8.30
N PRO A 129 -19.43 8.46 7.22
CA PRO A 129 -18.64 8.30 6.01
C PRO A 129 -17.16 8.68 6.28
N PRO A 130 -16.19 8.01 5.62
CA PRO A 130 -14.78 8.28 5.80
C PRO A 130 -14.44 9.76 5.54
N ILE A 131 -13.80 10.43 6.50
CA ILE A 131 -13.11 11.69 6.24
C ILE A 131 -11.74 11.35 5.64
N GLY A 132 -11.46 11.83 4.44
CA GLY A 132 -10.22 11.53 3.73
C GLY A 132 -8.97 11.97 4.49
N VAL A 133 -8.01 11.05 4.67
CA VAL A 133 -6.67 11.33 5.19
C VAL A 133 -5.79 11.82 4.04
N LYS A 134 -5.11 12.96 4.23
CA LYS A 134 -4.13 13.48 3.27
C LYS A 134 -2.73 13.41 3.87
N LEU A 135 -1.80 12.83 3.10
CA LEU A 135 -0.37 12.78 3.44
C LEU A 135 0.37 14.01 2.88
N THR A 136 -0.30 14.80 2.04
CA THR A 136 0.21 16.05 1.45
C THR A 136 -0.03 17.26 2.38
N PRO A 137 0.84 18.29 2.32
CA PRO A 137 0.60 19.59 2.96
C PRO A 137 -0.74 20.24 2.57
N LYS A 138 -1.28 21.09 3.45
CA LYS A 138 -2.63 21.70 3.29
C LYS A 138 -2.88 22.46 1.98
N HIS A 139 -1.83 22.87 1.28
CA HIS A 139 -1.93 23.73 0.09
C HIS A 139 -1.98 22.96 -1.24
N TYR A 140 -1.82 21.62 -1.25
CA TYR A 140 -2.04 20.81 -2.45
C TYR A 140 -2.54 19.40 -2.11
N ALA A 141 -3.01 18.68 -3.12
CA ALA A 141 -3.31 17.26 -3.03
C ALA A 141 -3.13 16.63 -4.40
N TYR A 142 -2.73 15.35 -4.44
CA TYR A 142 -2.72 14.61 -5.69
C TYR A 142 -4.11 14.04 -5.98
N LEU A 143 -4.50 14.06 -7.26
CA LEU A 143 -5.73 13.46 -7.74
C LEU A 143 -5.39 12.45 -8.84
N LYS A 144 -5.68 11.17 -8.60
CA LYS A 144 -5.49 10.11 -9.60
C LYS A 144 -6.64 10.14 -10.61
N ILE A 145 -6.44 10.82 -11.73
CA ILE A 145 -7.40 10.89 -12.85
C ILE A 145 -7.35 9.67 -13.78
N SER A 146 -6.23 8.96 -13.80
CA SER A 146 -6.04 7.77 -14.62
C SER A 146 -4.98 6.86 -14.01
N GLU A 147 -5.01 5.60 -14.45
CA GLU A 147 -4.11 4.54 -14.03
C GLU A 147 -3.67 3.69 -15.22
N GLY A 148 -2.52 3.02 -15.13
CA GLY A 148 -1.98 2.21 -16.22
C GLY A 148 -1.42 3.04 -17.38
N CYS A 149 -1.03 2.37 -18.46
CA CYS A 149 -0.52 3.03 -19.68
C CYS A 149 -0.69 2.16 -20.94
N ASN A 150 -1.16 2.74 -22.04
CA ASN A 150 -1.27 2.06 -23.36
C ASN A 150 0.04 2.11 -24.17
N HIS A 151 1.02 2.92 -23.77
CA HIS A 151 2.28 3.03 -24.50
C HIS A 151 3.15 1.80 -24.22
N ARG A 152 3.61 1.16 -25.30
CA ARG A 152 4.49 -0.01 -25.27
C ARG A 152 5.96 0.41 -25.48
N CYS A 153 6.43 1.34 -24.65
CA CYS A 153 7.83 1.77 -24.70
C CYS A 153 8.75 0.60 -24.34
N THR A 154 9.82 0.38 -25.12
CA THR A 154 10.71 -0.79 -24.99
C THR A 154 11.31 -0.98 -23.60
N PHE A 155 11.48 0.12 -22.85
CA PHE A 155 12.07 0.13 -21.51
C PHE A 155 11.04 0.11 -20.37
N CYS A 156 9.75 0.35 -20.65
CA CYS A 156 8.77 0.67 -19.61
C CYS A 156 7.94 -0.55 -19.22
N ILE A 157 8.05 -0.97 -17.95
CA ILE A 157 7.31 -2.12 -17.40
C ILE A 157 5.92 -1.79 -16.85
N ILE A 158 5.50 -0.52 -16.94
CA ILE A 158 4.22 -0.04 -16.37
C ILE A 158 2.99 -0.81 -16.88
N PRO A 159 2.83 -1.08 -18.19
CA PRO A 159 1.65 -1.81 -18.66
C PRO A 159 1.53 -3.22 -18.07
N SER A 160 2.65 -3.88 -17.77
CA SER A 160 2.66 -5.18 -17.12
C SER A 160 2.33 -5.10 -15.62
N MET A 161 2.75 -4.02 -14.94
CA MET A 161 2.57 -3.89 -13.48
C MET A 161 1.23 -3.27 -13.08
N ARG A 162 0.76 -2.25 -13.81
CA ARG A 162 -0.43 -1.45 -13.51
C ARG A 162 -1.57 -1.63 -14.51
N GLY A 163 -1.35 -2.41 -15.58
CA GLY A 163 -2.32 -2.64 -16.64
C GLY A 163 -2.36 -1.53 -17.70
N ASP A 164 -3.30 -1.71 -18.64
CA ASP A 164 -3.62 -0.73 -19.68
C ASP A 164 -4.30 0.52 -19.09
N LEU A 165 -4.32 1.61 -19.88
CA LEU A 165 -4.83 2.90 -19.43
C LEU A 165 -6.32 2.81 -19.11
N VAL A 166 -6.67 3.13 -17.87
CA VAL A 166 -8.04 3.34 -17.40
C VAL A 166 -8.14 4.74 -16.82
N SER A 167 -9.10 5.53 -17.33
CA SER A 167 -9.37 6.89 -16.83
C SER A 167 -10.63 6.93 -15.97
N ARG A 168 -10.71 7.89 -15.05
CA ARG A 168 -11.92 8.18 -14.27
C ARG A 168 -12.81 9.14 -15.08
N PRO A 169 -14.11 8.85 -15.25
CA PRO A 169 -15.02 9.76 -15.93
C PRO A 169 -15.22 11.05 -15.14
N ILE A 170 -15.62 12.11 -15.82
CA ILE A 170 -16.13 13.32 -15.19
C ILE A 170 -17.59 13.05 -14.84
N GLY A 171 -17.86 12.59 -13.61
CA GLY A 171 -19.22 12.34 -13.10
C GLY A 171 -19.56 10.87 -12.91
#